data_AF-A0A839VLX3-F1
#
_entry.id   AF-A0A839VLX3-F1
#
_cell.length_a   1.000
_cell.length_b   1.000
_cell.length_c   1.000
_cell.angle_alpha   90.00
_cell.angle_beta   90.00
_cell.angle_gamma   90.00
#
_symmetry.space_group_name_H-M   'P 1'
#
loop_
_entity.id
_entity.type
_entity.pdbx_description
1 polymer ?
#
loop_
_entity_poly.entity_id
_entity_poly.type
_entity_poly.pdbx_seq_one_letter_code
_entity_poly.pdbx_strand_id
1 'polypeptide(L)'
;MYRSLEKTGEDFTLYAVCFDDLAYQVLLKCNLPKLVAIPLDVFESPELRAVKGQRTAGEYCWTCTSHVIRYVLDTYGVLEVTYLDADLCFYEKPSLLLQEFECSGASVLITSHRYTPRYDQSATSGIYCVQFMTFKADERGLAVLQWWQDRCLEWCFNRIEDGKFGDQKYLDDWLQRFDGVHALQHIGGGVAPWNVQQYEVSERSTKLYVNDFPLVFYHYHGFKQYLDNTVDLGGYQLSPAVRDLLYRPYVQALASEKEIVMSVLPGFNRGRVTKPVSWKTPLRNLRRRLKGEFNEYKCL
;
A
#
# COMPACT_ATOMS: atom_id res chain seq x y z
N MET A 1 2.14 9.48 0.09
CA MET A 1 1.43 9.06 1.32
C MET A 1 1.37 10.18 2.38
N TYR A 2 2.42 10.51 3.15
CA TYR A 2 2.31 11.48 4.28
C TYR A 2 1.63 12.82 3.91
N ARG A 3 2.12 13.51 2.87
CA ARG A 3 1.57 14.82 2.47
C ARG A 3 0.14 14.76 1.96
N SER A 4 -0.24 13.67 1.29
CA SER A 4 -1.63 13.52 0.87
C SER A 4 -2.55 13.24 2.05
N LEU A 5 -2.11 12.45 3.04
CA LEU A 5 -2.83 12.25 4.29
C LEU A 5 -2.98 13.57 5.08
N GLU A 6 -1.90 14.36 5.20
CA GLU A 6 -1.92 15.68 5.84
C GLU A 6 -2.92 16.65 5.17
N LYS A 7 -3.00 16.64 3.84
CA LYS A 7 -3.94 17.48 3.07
C LYS A 7 -5.41 17.16 3.32
N THR A 8 -5.74 15.94 3.76
CA THR A 8 -7.14 15.60 4.13
C THR A 8 -7.62 16.34 5.37
N GLY A 9 -6.71 16.89 6.17
CA GLY A 9 -7.02 17.47 7.47
C GLY A 9 -7.41 16.43 8.52
N GLU A 10 -7.07 15.16 8.31
CA GLU A 10 -7.17 14.13 9.33
C GLU A 10 -6.18 14.39 10.46
N ASP A 11 -6.60 14.12 11.70
CA ASP A 11 -5.68 14.09 12.82
C ASP A 11 -5.06 12.70 12.96
N PHE A 12 -3.74 12.63 12.95
CA PHE A 12 -3.03 11.36 12.93
C PHE A 12 -1.61 11.52 13.49
N THR A 13 -1.07 10.41 13.98
CA THR A 13 0.37 10.20 14.12
C THR A 13 0.76 9.04 13.21
N LEU A 14 1.74 9.26 12.34
CA LEU A 14 2.24 8.24 11.41
C LEU A 14 3.55 7.65 11.96
N TYR A 15 3.50 6.38 12.36
CA TYR A 15 4.67 5.62 12.75
C TYR A 15 5.29 4.95 11.51
N ALA A 16 6.50 5.35 11.14
CA ALA A 16 7.17 4.89 9.93
C ALA A 16 8.39 4.01 10.29
N VAL A 17 8.22 2.70 10.19
CA VAL A 17 9.34 1.75 10.31
C VAL A 17 10.21 1.82 9.05
N CYS A 18 11.45 2.24 9.23
CA CYS A 18 12.40 2.50 8.16
C CYS A 18 13.27 1.26 7.95
N PHE A 19 13.11 0.56 6.82
CA PHE A 19 13.83 -0.69 6.52
C PHE A 19 15.28 -0.50 6.05
N ASP A 20 15.77 0.74 6.01
CA ASP A 20 17.17 1.07 5.86
C ASP A 20 17.51 2.41 6.53
N ASP A 21 18.80 2.61 6.81
CA ASP A 21 19.29 3.82 7.45
C ASP A 21 19.05 5.07 6.59
N LEU A 22 19.06 4.92 5.26
CA LEU A 22 18.88 6.04 4.35
C LEU A 22 17.47 6.63 4.49
N ALA A 23 16.44 5.80 4.52
CA ALA A 23 15.05 6.18 4.73
C ALA A 23 14.88 6.85 6.10
N TYR A 24 15.45 6.27 7.15
CA TYR A 24 15.41 6.83 8.50
C TYR A 24 16.03 8.24 8.54
N GLN A 25 17.24 8.40 8.00
CA GLN A 25 17.94 9.68 7.98
C GLN A 25 17.22 10.73 7.13
N VAL A 26 16.61 10.35 6.00
CA VAL A 26 15.81 11.27 5.19
C VAL A 26 14.59 11.76 5.98
N LEU A 27 13.83 10.84 6.59
CA LEU A 27 12.61 11.19 7.32
C LEU A 27 12.91 12.07 8.55
N LEU A 28 13.99 11.77 9.30
CA LEU A 28 14.45 12.63 10.40
C LEU A 28 14.73 14.06 9.93
N LYS A 29 15.45 14.22 8.80
CA LYS A 29 15.80 15.55 8.29
C LYS A 29 14.63 16.28 7.66
N CYS A 30 13.66 15.57 7.09
CA CYS A 30 12.42 16.17 6.60
C CYS A 30 11.58 16.77 7.74
N ASN A 31 11.80 16.34 9.00
CA ASN A 31 11.18 16.88 10.21
C ASN A 31 9.66 17.05 10.09
N LEU A 32 8.99 15.97 9.68
CA LEU A 32 7.55 15.95 9.45
C LEU A 32 6.81 15.90 10.81
N PRO A 33 5.98 16.89 11.16
CA PRO A 33 5.49 17.09 12.53
C PRO A 33 4.58 15.98 13.05
N LYS A 34 3.88 15.27 12.15
CA LYS A 34 2.98 14.15 12.50
C LYS A 34 3.63 12.78 12.27
N LEU A 35 4.95 12.71 12.08
CA LEU A 35 5.65 11.47 11.76
C LEU A 35 6.64 11.08 12.87
N VAL A 36 6.57 9.82 13.29
CA VAL A 36 7.56 9.18 14.16
C VAL A 36 8.35 8.18 13.33
N ALA A 37 9.60 8.50 13.01
CA ALA A 37 10.48 7.59 12.28
C ALA A 37 11.06 6.56 13.26
N ILE A 38 10.98 5.27 12.91
CA ILE A 38 11.44 4.15 13.73
C ILE A 38 12.56 3.45 12.94
N PRO A 39 13.80 3.41 13.45
CA PRO A 39 14.88 2.70 12.77
C PRO A 39 14.70 1.17 12.90
N LEU A 40 15.21 0.44 11.91
CA LEU A 40 14.98 -1.01 11.79
C LEU A 40 15.53 -1.79 12.99
N ASP A 41 16.69 -1.39 13.51
CA ASP A 41 17.37 -2.08 14.62
C ASP A 41 16.59 -2.02 15.94
N VAL A 42 15.86 -0.93 16.20
CA VAL A 42 14.95 -0.76 17.33
C VAL A 42 13.68 -1.59 17.16
N PHE A 43 13.17 -1.68 15.94
CA PHE A 43 11.96 -2.45 15.62
C PHE A 43 12.18 -3.97 15.66
N GLU A 44 13.34 -4.45 15.21
CA GLU A 44 13.57 -5.88 14.97
C GLU A 44 13.64 -6.72 16.26
N SER A 45 12.75 -7.69 16.38
CA SER A 45 12.82 -8.74 17.40
C SER A 45 13.85 -9.83 17.02
N PRO A 46 14.31 -10.66 17.99
CA PRO A 46 15.16 -11.81 17.69
C PRO A 46 14.59 -12.76 16.62
N GLU A 47 13.28 -12.99 16.64
CA GLU A 47 12.57 -13.87 15.70
C GLU A 47 12.60 -13.31 14.28
N LEU A 48 12.36 -12.00 14.12
CA LEU A 48 12.45 -11.34 12.82
C LEU A 48 13.88 -11.40 12.26
N ARG A 49 14.89 -11.13 13.11
CA ARG A 49 16.30 -11.23 12.70
C ARG A 49 16.67 -12.64 12.25
N ALA A 50 16.11 -13.68 12.88
CA ALA A 50 16.38 -15.07 12.54
C ALA A 50 15.91 -15.46 11.13
N VAL A 51 14.81 -14.88 10.64
CA VAL A 51 14.27 -15.18 9.30
C VAL A 51 14.77 -14.22 8.21
N LYS A 52 15.27 -13.03 8.57
CA LYS A 52 15.69 -11.96 7.63
C LYS A 52 16.60 -12.44 6.51
N GLY A 53 17.65 -13.21 6.83
CA GLY A 53 18.62 -13.72 5.86
C GLY A 53 18.05 -14.73 4.86
N GLN A 54 16.84 -15.23 5.11
CA GLN A 54 16.13 -16.21 4.29
C GLN A 54 15.07 -15.56 3.38
N ARG A 55 14.95 -14.23 3.41
CA ARG A 55 13.94 -13.46 2.68
C ARG A 55 14.62 -12.43 1.78
N THR A 56 14.04 -12.17 0.60
CA THR A 56 14.37 -10.96 -0.15
C THR A 56 13.90 -9.73 0.61
N ALA A 57 14.39 -8.53 0.26
CA ALA A 57 13.98 -7.29 0.92
C ALA A 57 12.45 -7.09 0.91
N GLY A 58 11.78 -7.40 -0.22
CA GLY A 58 10.33 -7.30 -0.33
C GLY A 58 9.60 -8.33 0.53
N GLU A 59 10.04 -9.58 0.51
CA GLU A 59 9.48 -10.64 1.36
C GLU A 59 9.68 -10.35 2.86
N TYR A 60 10.80 -9.71 3.22
CA TYR A 60 11.03 -9.30 4.59
C TYR A 60 10.11 -8.15 5.01
N CYS A 61 9.88 -7.16 4.14
CA CYS A 61 8.85 -6.14 4.39
C CYS A 61 7.48 -6.78 4.66
N TRP A 62 7.05 -7.73 3.81
CA TRP A 62 5.80 -8.47 4.01
C TRP A 62 5.78 -9.29 5.30
N THR A 63 6.90 -9.95 5.63
CA THR A 63 7.05 -10.70 6.89
C THR A 63 6.82 -9.79 8.11
N CYS A 64 7.32 -8.56 8.02
CA CYS A 64 7.26 -7.59 9.11
C CYS A 64 5.90 -6.87 9.24
N THR A 65 4.99 -6.93 8.26
CA THR A 65 3.75 -6.13 8.26
C THR A 65 2.96 -6.26 9.57
N SER A 66 2.64 -7.50 9.97
CA SER A 66 1.92 -7.79 11.22
C SER A 66 2.73 -7.38 12.46
N HIS A 67 4.05 -7.51 12.40
CA HIS A 67 4.94 -7.09 13.48
C HIS A 67 5.00 -5.56 13.64
N VAL A 68 4.92 -4.79 12.55
CA VAL A 68 4.84 -3.31 12.61
C VAL A 68 3.60 -2.87 13.38
N ILE A 69 2.45 -3.47 13.08
CA ILE A 69 1.19 -3.18 13.77
C ILE A 69 1.34 -3.49 15.27
N ARG A 70 1.84 -4.70 15.60
CA ARG A 70 2.03 -5.13 16.99
C ARG A 70 2.98 -4.22 17.75
N TYR A 71 4.12 -3.89 17.13
CA TYR A 71 5.12 -2.99 17.73
C TYR A 71 4.51 -1.63 18.09
N VAL A 72 3.70 -1.05 17.21
CA VAL A 72 3.10 0.27 17.47
C VAL A 72 2.08 0.21 18.62
N LEU A 73 1.20 -0.81 18.62
CA LEU A 73 0.23 -1.03 19.70
C LEU A 73 0.94 -1.14 21.05
N ASP A 74 1.95 -2.02 21.14
CA ASP A 74 2.63 -2.32 22.40
C ASP A 74 3.53 -1.17 22.87
N THR A 75 4.28 -0.54 21.96
CA THR A 75 5.29 0.48 22.31
C THR A 75 4.66 1.83 22.66
N TYR A 76 3.61 2.21 21.94
CA TYR A 76 2.97 3.52 22.12
C TYR A 76 1.65 3.46 22.88
N GLY A 77 1.20 2.26 23.27
CA GLY A 77 -0.01 2.06 24.08
C GLY A 77 -1.28 2.59 23.41
N VAL A 78 -1.30 2.63 22.07
CA VAL A 78 -2.45 3.09 21.30
C VAL A 78 -3.50 1.97 21.22
N LEU A 79 -4.77 2.35 21.30
CA LEU A 79 -5.89 1.39 21.32
C LEU A 79 -6.26 0.86 19.95
N GLU A 80 -5.85 1.56 18.88
CA GLU A 80 -6.16 1.22 17.50
C GLU A 80 -5.03 1.70 16.59
N VAL A 81 -4.65 0.88 15.61
CA VAL A 81 -3.64 1.22 14.59
C VAL A 81 -4.18 0.82 13.22
N THR A 82 -3.99 1.71 12.24
CA THR A 82 -4.21 1.39 10.83
C THR A 82 -2.86 1.28 10.12
N TYR A 83 -2.55 0.08 9.62
CA TYR A 83 -1.41 -0.16 8.72
C TYR A 83 -1.69 0.47 7.36
N LEU A 84 -0.67 1.13 6.79
CA LEU A 84 -0.73 1.78 5.48
C LEU A 84 0.45 1.34 4.61
N ASP A 85 0.14 0.94 3.37
CA ASP A 85 1.16 0.81 2.33
C ASP A 85 1.76 2.18 1.96
N ALA A 86 3.06 2.22 1.67
CA ALA A 86 3.76 3.47 1.40
C ALA A 86 3.40 4.09 0.03
N ASP A 87 2.88 3.30 -0.90
CA ASP A 87 2.44 3.69 -2.24
C ASP A 87 0.95 4.05 -2.32
N LEU A 88 0.34 4.40 -1.18
CA LEU A 88 -0.99 5.02 -1.12
C LEU A 88 -0.94 6.54 -1.30
N CYS A 89 -2.00 7.08 -1.90
CA CYS A 89 -2.31 8.51 -1.90
C CYS A 89 -3.74 8.76 -1.45
N PHE A 90 -3.91 9.64 -0.46
CA PHE A 90 -5.22 10.02 0.08
C PHE A 90 -5.80 11.24 -0.64
N TYR A 91 -7.12 11.23 -0.80
CA TYR A 91 -7.91 12.29 -1.45
C TYR A 91 -9.06 12.78 -0.56
N GLU A 92 -9.50 11.95 0.39
CA GLU A 92 -10.46 12.29 1.42
C GLU A 92 -10.03 11.67 2.76
N LYS A 93 -10.70 12.10 3.83
CA LYS A 93 -10.39 11.67 5.19
C LYS A 93 -10.54 10.16 5.39
N PRO A 94 -9.51 9.44 5.91
CA PRO A 94 -9.62 8.03 6.27
C PRO A 94 -10.73 7.72 7.27
N SER A 95 -11.12 8.68 8.12
CA SER A 95 -12.23 8.56 9.06
C SER A 95 -13.56 8.18 8.40
N LEU A 96 -13.75 8.45 7.10
CA LEU A 96 -14.92 7.94 6.35
C LEU A 96 -14.95 6.40 6.32
N LEU A 97 -13.79 5.75 6.22
CA LEU A 97 -13.66 4.29 6.25
C LEU A 97 -13.66 3.77 7.68
N LEU A 98 -12.99 4.47 8.59
CA LEU A 98 -12.91 4.06 10.00
C LEU A 98 -14.25 4.18 10.73
N GLN A 99 -15.14 5.08 10.30
CA GLN A 99 -16.50 5.15 10.82
C GLN A 99 -17.29 3.88 10.48
N GLU A 100 -17.14 3.34 9.28
CA GLU A 100 -17.75 2.04 8.91
C GLU A 100 -17.21 0.92 9.81
N PHE A 101 -15.90 0.90 10.02
CA PHE A 101 -15.26 -0.07 10.92
C PHE A 101 -15.78 0.04 12.35
N GLU A 102 -15.87 1.24 12.91
CA GLU A 102 -16.40 1.45 14.26
C GLU A 102 -17.85 0.99 14.38
N CYS A 103 -18.71 1.33 13.41
CA CYS A 103 -20.10 0.90 13.38
C CYS A 103 -20.28 -0.62 13.27
N SER A 104 -19.30 -1.34 12.69
CA SER A 104 -19.36 -2.80 12.58
C SER A 104 -19.19 -3.51 13.93
N GLY A 105 -18.63 -2.84 14.95
CA GLY A 105 -18.28 -3.47 16.23
C GLY A 105 -17.16 -4.50 16.13
N ALA A 106 -16.46 -4.57 14.99
CA ALA A 106 -15.32 -5.44 14.77
C ALA A 106 -14.03 -4.91 15.42
N SER A 107 -13.02 -5.77 15.45
CA SER A 107 -11.70 -5.50 16.02
C SER A 107 -10.60 -5.50 14.95
N VAL A 108 -10.88 -6.00 13.74
CA VAL A 108 -9.98 -5.97 12.58
C VAL A 108 -10.74 -5.50 11.33
N LEU A 109 -10.15 -4.55 10.58
CA LEU A 109 -10.62 -4.13 9.26
C LEU A 109 -9.69 -4.66 8.18
N ILE A 110 -10.24 -5.28 7.14
CA ILE A 110 -9.50 -5.71 5.94
C ILE A 110 -10.12 -5.14 4.67
N THR A 111 -9.32 -5.00 3.61
CA THR A 111 -9.79 -4.43 2.32
C THR A 111 -9.78 -5.48 1.22
N SER A 112 -10.91 -5.66 0.54
CA SER A 112 -10.98 -6.59 -0.60
C SER A 112 -10.28 -6.01 -1.82
N HIS A 113 -9.59 -6.85 -2.61
CA HIS A 113 -9.07 -6.45 -3.91
C HIS A 113 -10.17 -5.98 -4.86
N ARG A 114 -11.38 -6.54 -4.76
CA ARG A 114 -12.50 -6.31 -5.69
C ARG A 114 -12.06 -6.36 -7.16
N TYR A 115 -11.29 -7.39 -7.51
CA TYR A 115 -10.73 -7.50 -8.86
C TYR A 115 -11.81 -7.37 -9.94
N THR A 116 -11.50 -6.60 -10.99
CA THR A 116 -12.25 -6.71 -12.24
C THR A 116 -12.02 -8.12 -12.82
N PRO A 117 -13.01 -8.78 -13.45
CA PRO A 117 -12.85 -10.16 -13.95
C PRO A 117 -11.62 -10.39 -14.83
N ARG A 118 -11.21 -9.38 -15.61
CA ARG A 118 -10.01 -9.43 -16.46
C ARG A 118 -8.69 -9.52 -15.68
N TYR A 119 -8.65 -8.97 -14.47
CA TYR A 119 -7.48 -8.84 -13.63
C TYR A 119 -7.59 -9.67 -12.34
N ASP A 120 -8.53 -10.63 -12.31
CA ASP A 120 -8.74 -11.49 -11.16
C ASP A 120 -7.52 -12.37 -10.91
N GLN A 121 -6.94 -12.18 -9.73
CA GLN A 121 -5.82 -12.94 -9.20
C GLN A 121 -6.16 -13.57 -7.84
N SER A 122 -7.44 -13.68 -7.48
CA SER A 122 -7.90 -14.26 -6.21
C SER A 122 -7.31 -15.64 -5.94
N ALA A 123 -7.27 -16.51 -6.96
CA ALA A 123 -6.71 -17.85 -6.83
C ALA A 123 -5.22 -17.84 -6.43
N THR A 124 -4.44 -16.89 -6.95
CA THR A 124 -2.98 -16.85 -6.79
C THR A 124 -2.51 -15.93 -5.68
N SER A 125 -3.18 -14.80 -5.51
CA SER A 125 -2.79 -13.69 -4.63
C SER A 125 -3.81 -13.44 -3.51
N GLY A 126 -4.98 -14.08 -3.54
CA GLY A 126 -5.99 -13.93 -2.49
C GLY A 126 -6.99 -12.81 -2.77
N ILE A 127 -8.06 -12.78 -1.98
CA ILE A 127 -9.22 -11.89 -2.17
C ILE A 127 -9.13 -10.57 -1.39
N TYR A 128 -8.17 -10.45 -0.46
CA TYR A 128 -7.90 -9.26 0.32
C TYR A 128 -6.48 -8.71 0.10
N CYS A 129 -6.37 -7.40 0.16
CA CYS A 129 -5.12 -6.67 -0.02
C CYS A 129 -4.62 -6.14 1.33
N VAL A 130 -3.34 -6.36 1.60
CA VAL A 130 -2.62 -5.74 2.71
C VAL A 130 -2.16 -4.36 2.25
N GLN A 131 -2.94 -3.33 2.59
CA GLN A 131 -2.68 -1.94 2.16
C GLN A 131 -3.25 -0.91 3.14
N PHE A 132 -4.40 -1.21 3.72
CA PHE A 132 -5.13 -0.41 4.69
C PHE A 132 -5.83 -1.40 5.62
N MET A 133 -5.26 -1.64 6.78
CA MET A 133 -5.79 -2.63 7.73
C MET A 133 -5.78 -2.06 9.12
N THR A 134 -6.92 -2.10 9.79
CA THR A 134 -7.08 -1.52 11.13
C THR A 134 -7.18 -2.63 12.15
N PHE A 135 -6.47 -2.49 13.28
CA PHE A 135 -6.50 -3.44 14.39
C PHE A 135 -6.74 -2.70 15.70
N LYS A 136 -7.67 -3.19 16.51
CA LYS A 136 -7.87 -2.76 17.90
C LYS A 136 -6.98 -3.57 18.83
N ALA A 137 -6.49 -2.93 19.90
CA ALA A 137 -5.72 -3.53 20.99
C ALA A 137 -6.62 -4.31 21.97
N ASP A 138 -7.60 -5.04 21.46
CA ASP A 138 -8.48 -5.91 22.25
C ASP A 138 -8.15 -7.39 22.02
N GLU A 139 -8.80 -8.27 22.78
CA GLU A 139 -8.54 -9.72 22.72
C GLU A 139 -8.71 -10.29 21.31
N ARG A 140 -9.74 -9.86 20.56
CA ARG A 140 -10.01 -10.38 19.21
C ARG A 140 -8.99 -9.86 18.20
N GLY A 141 -8.71 -8.56 18.22
CA GLY A 141 -7.72 -7.94 17.33
C GLY A 141 -6.32 -8.52 17.54
N LEU A 142 -5.91 -8.68 18.81
CA LEU A 142 -4.61 -9.26 19.15
C LEU A 142 -4.52 -10.75 18.81
N ALA A 143 -5.62 -11.51 18.90
CA ALA A 143 -5.64 -12.91 18.50
C ALA A 143 -5.39 -13.08 16.99
N VAL A 144 -6.05 -12.28 16.14
CA VAL A 144 -5.79 -12.28 14.68
C VAL A 144 -4.35 -11.88 14.40
N LEU A 145 -3.89 -10.81 15.05
CA LEU A 145 -2.55 -10.27 14.82
C LEU A 145 -1.45 -11.26 15.20
N GLN A 146 -1.57 -11.90 16.37
CA GLN A 146 -0.61 -12.92 16.81
C GLN A 146 -0.56 -14.10 15.83
N TRP A 147 -1.73 -14.60 15.40
CA TRP A 147 -1.78 -15.69 14.43
C TRP A 147 -1.10 -15.29 13.11
N TRP A 148 -1.30 -14.06 12.65
CA TRP A 148 -0.68 -13.56 11.42
C TRP A 148 0.83 -13.41 11.55
N GLN A 149 1.34 -12.91 12.68
CA GLN A 149 2.78 -12.87 13.00
C GLN A 149 3.41 -14.27 12.90
N ASP A 150 2.80 -15.26 13.55
CA ASP A 150 3.30 -16.64 13.56
C ASP A 150 3.37 -17.22 12.13
N ARG A 151 2.33 -16.99 11.32
CA ARG A 151 2.29 -17.46 9.93
C ARG A 151 3.32 -16.78 9.05
N CYS A 152 3.51 -15.46 9.19
CA CYS A 152 4.50 -14.72 8.41
C CYS A 152 5.94 -15.12 8.76
N LEU A 153 6.24 -15.38 10.04
CA LEU A 153 7.53 -15.91 10.47
C LEU A 153 7.77 -17.32 9.90
N GLU A 154 6.77 -18.19 9.98
CA GLU A 154 6.82 -19.55 9.45
C GLU A 154 7.05 -19.53 7.93
N TRP A 155 6.27 -18.74 7.20
CA TRP A 155 6.30 -18.71 5.75
C TRP A 155 5.76 -17.37 5.21
N CYS A 156 6.58 -16.63 4.48
CA CYS A 156 6.15 -15.42 3.77
C CYS A 156 7.10 -15.19 2.58
N PHE A 157 6.67 -15.62 1.39
CA PHE A 157 7.52 -15.61 0.19
C PHE A 157 6.76 -15.15 -1.05
N ASN A 158 7.49 -14.60 -2.02
CA ASN A 158 7.01 -14.16 -3.31
C ASN A 158 6.97 -15.32 -4.32
N ARG A 159 6.27 -16.39 -3.93
CA ARG A 159 5.97 -17.53 -4.79
C ARG A 159 4.63 -18.13 -4.37
N ILE A 160 3.96 -18.79 -5.30
CA ILE A 160 2.70 -19.48 -5.01
C ILE A 160 3.05 -20.90 -4.58
N GLU A 161 2.66 -21.27 -3.37
CA GLU A 161 2.99 -22.59 -2.79
C GLU A 161 1.90 -22.99 -1.81
N ASP A 162 1.29 -24.17 -2.01
CA ASP A 162 0.30 -24.75 -1.09
C ASP A 162 -0.81 -23.80 -0.63
N GLY A 163 -1.31 -22.97 -1.56
CA GLY A 163 -2.34 -21.98 -1.26
C GLY A 163 -1.84 -20.74 -0.50
N LYS A 164 -0.53 -20.48 -0.46
CA LYS A 164 0.09 -19.30 0.17
C LYS A 164 0.73 -18.39 -0.87
N PHE A 165 0.74 -17.09 -0.58
CA PHE A 165 1.44 -16.07 -1.34
C PHE A 165 1.63 -14.82 -0.47
N GLY A 166 2.88 -14.51 -0.14
CA GLY A 166 3.23 -13.39 0.75
C GLY A 166 2.49 -13.45 2.09
N ASP A 167 2.27 -12.27 2.65
CA ASP A 167 1.48 -12.01 3.86
C ASP A 167 -0.02 -11.92 3.57
N GLN A 168 -0.39 -11.58 2.33
CA GLN A 168 -1.78 -11.29 1.95
C GLN A 168 -2.70 -12.51 1.85
N LYS A 169 -2.21 -13.66 1.36
CA LYS A 169 -3.11 -14.80 1.09
C LYS A 169 -3.67 -15.42 2.36
N TYR A 170 -3.03 -15.17 3.50
CA TYR A 170 -3.53 -15.59 4.81
C TYR A 170 -4.87 -14.96 5.17
N LEU A 171 -5.24 -13.82 4.60
CA LEU A 171 -6.48 -13.10 4.91
C LEU A 171 -7.73 -13.80 4.34
N ASP A 172 -7.58 -14.69 3.36
CA ASP A 172 -8.68 -15.27 2.58
C ASP A 172 -9.78 -15.93 3.43
N ASP A 173 -9.40 -16.51 4.58
CA ASP A 173 -10.33 -17.19 5.48
C ASP A 173 -10.64 -16.42 6.78
N TRP A 174 -10.14 -15.19 6.95
CA TRP A 174 -10.22 -14.48 8.23
C TRP A 174 -11.66 -14.21 8.70
N LEU A 175 -12.56 -13.88 7.78
CA LEU A 175 -13.99 -13.68 8.09
C LEU A 175 -14.67 -14.96 8.64
N GLN A 176 -14.11 -16.13 8.36
CA GLN A 176 -14.64 -17.43 8.80
C GLN A 176 -13.86 -17.97 10.00
N ARG A 177 -12.56 -17.70 10.03
CA ARG A 177 -11.60 -18.18 11.02
C ARG A 177 -11.71 -17.44 12.36
N PHE A 178 -12.01 -16.14 12.33
CA PHE A 178 -11.98 -15.28 13.50
C PHE A 178 -13.30 -14.54 13.70
N ASP A 179 -13.66 -14.32 14.97
CA ASP A 179 -14.69 -13.35 15.31
C ASP A 179 -14.11 -11.93 15.28
N GLY A 180 -14.94 -10.94 14.93
CA GLY A 180 -14.55 -9.53 14.95
C GLY A 180 -13.68 -9.08 13.78
N VAL A 181 -13.78 -9.71 12.61
CA VAL A 181 -13.17 -9.22 11.37
C VAL A 181 -14.24 -8.60 10.48
N HIS A 182 -14.01 -7.39 10.00
CA HIS A 182 -14.87 -6.67 9.07
C HIS A 182 -14.15 -6.44 7.74
N ALA A 183 -14.81 -6.79 6.64
CA ALA A 183 -14.34 -6.45 5.30
C ALA A 183 -14.95 -5.12 4.86
N LEU A 184 -14.11 -4.14 4.54
CA LEU A 184 -14.54 -2.80 4.14
C LEU A 184 -15.49 -2.85 2.93
N GLN A 185 -16.67 -2.25 3.08
CA GLN A 185 -17.71 -2.13 2.05
C GLN A 185 -17.60 -0.82 1.28
N HIS A 186 -17.21 0.28 1.92
CA HIS A 186 -17.09 1.59 1.27
C HIS A 186 -16.06 1.54 0.13
N ILE A 187 -16.56 1.64 -1.11
CA ILE A 187 -15.74 1.46 -2.32
C ILE A 187 -14.71 2.58 -2.56
N GLY A 188 -14.84 3.70 -1.85
CA GLY A 188 -13.85 4.79 -1.85
C GLY A 188 -12.50 4.42 -1.22
N GLY A 189 -12.42 3.35 -0.43
CA GLY A 189 -11.15 2.80 0.06
C GLY A 189 -10.79 1.52 -0.69
N GLY A 190 -9.51 1.27 -0.98
CA GLY A 190 -9.05 0.06 -1.67
C GLY A 190 -9.19 0.12 -3.20
N VAL A 191 -9.26 1.34 -3.77
CA VAL A 191 -9.27 1.54 -5.22
C VAL A 191 -7.84 1.44 -5.76
N ALA A 192 -7.65 0.69 -6.83
CA ALA A 192 -6.35 0.29 -7.34
C ALA A 192 -6.41 -0.06 -8.84
N PRO A 193 -5.26 -0.15 -9.52
CA PRO A 193 -5.24 -0.44 -10.96
C PRO A 193 -5.94 -1.74 -11.37
N TRP A 194 -6.08 -2.72 -10.48
CA TRP A 194 -6.72 -4.01 -10.78
C TRP A 194 -8.25 -4.00 -10.66
N ASN A 195 -8.84 -2.95 -10.06
CA ASN A 195 -10.28 -2.83 -9.87
C ASN A 195 -10.88 -1.56 -10.47
N VAL A 196 -10.07 -0.53 -10.75
CA VAL A 196 -10.57 0.79 -11.15
C VAL A 196 -11.40 0.81 -12.45
N GLN A 197 -11.27 -0.22 -13.30
CA GLN A 197 -12.04 -0.31 -14.55
C GLN A 197 -13.55 -0.46 -14.34
N GLN A 198 -13.97 -0.92 -13.16
CA GLN A 198 -15.38 -1.09 -12.83
C GLN A 198 -16.02 0.16 -12.23
N TYR A 199 -15.25 1.25 -12.06
CA TYR A 199 -15.70 2.49 -11.44
C TYR A 199 -15.62 3.66 -12.42
N GLU A 200 -16.59 4.58 -12.31
CA GLU A 200 -16.50 5.90 -12.91
C GLU A 200 -15.69 6.82 -11.99
N VAL A 201 -14.46 7.16 -12.39
CA VAL A 201 -13.65 8.17 -11.69
C VAL A 201 -14.03 9.55 -12.20
N SER A 202 -14.50 10.41 -11.31
CA SER A 202 -14.91 11.78 -11.64
C SER A 202 -14.45 12.78 -10.57
N GLU A 203 -14.39 14.05 -10.95
CA GLU A 203 -14.18 15.17 -10.03
C GLU A 203 -15.46 16.00 -9.94
N ARG A 204 -15.96 16.24 -8.73
CA ARG A 204 -17.15 17.05 -8.46
C ARG A 204 -16.80 18.04 -7.35
N SER A 205 -16.88 19.34 -7.63
CA SER A 205 -16.53 20.40 -6.66
C SER A 205 -15.20 20.15 -5.94
N THR A 206 -14.13 19.94 -6.73
CA THR A 206 -12.74 19.68 -6.28
C THR A 206 -12.52 18.41 -5.45
N LYS A 207 -13.51 17.51 -5.39
CA LYS A 207 -13.41 16.21 -4.71
C LYS A 207 -13.47 15.10 -5.74
N LEU A 208 -12.67 14.06 -5.52
CA LEU A 208 -12.66 12.88 -6.39
C LEU A 208 -13.68 11.86 -5.90
N TYR A 209 -14.34 11.22 -6.85
CA TYR A 209 -15.35 10.19 -6.61
C TYR A 209 -15.03 8.94 -7.43
N VAL A 210 -15.42 7.80 -6.88
CA VAL A 210 -15.58 6.53 -7.59
C VAL A 210 -17.06 6.17 -7.57
N ASN A 211 -17.68 6.19 -8.75
CA ASN A 211 -19.14 6.23 -8.89
C ASN A 211 -19.69 7.42 -8.08
N ASP A 212 -20.50 7.15 -7.05
CA ASP A 212 -21.10 8.17 -6.18
C ASP A 212 -20.46 8.26 -4.79
N PHE A 213 -19.38 7.51 -4.54
CA PHE A 213 -18.68 7.51 -3.26
C PHE A 213 -17.43 8.40 -3.34
N PRO A 214 -17.13 9.20 -2.31
CA PRO A 214 -15.87 9.93 -2.25
C PRO A 214 -14.69 8.96 -2.31
N LEU A 215 -13.71 9.24 -3.17
CA LEU A 215 -12.47 8.47 -3.22
C LEU A 215 -11.64 8.86 -2.00
N VAL A 216 -11.40 7.91 -1.10
CA VAL A 216 -10.59 8.12 0.11
C VAL A 216 -9.12 7.96 -0.19
N PHE A 217 -8.74 6.86 -0.84
CA PHE A 217 -7.37 6.65 -1.29
C PHE A 217 -7.29 5.81 -2.56
N TYR A 218 -6.19 5.98 -3.30
CA TYR A 218 -5.82 5.13 -4.42
C TYR A 218 -4.47 4.46 -4.16
N HIS A 219 -4.37 3.16 -4.48
CA HIS A 219 -3.14 2.38 -4.39
C HIS A 219 -2.39 2.39 -5.72
N TYR A 220 -1.18 2.95 -5.73
CA TYR A 220 -0.36 3.10 -6.93
C TYR A 220 0.44 1.84 -7.30
N HIS A 221 -0.18 0.67 -7.12
CA HIS A 221 0.45 -0.61 -7.35
C HIS A 221 1.09 -0.72 -8.73
N GLY A 222 2.35 -1.14 -8.74
CA GLY A 222 3.10 -1.39 -9.96
C GLY A 222 3.58 -0.12 -10.69
N PHE A 223 3.35 1.07 -10.12
CA PHE A 223 3.93 2.32 -10.62
C PHE A 223 5.46 2.24 -10.60
N LYS A 224 6.10 2.70 -11.68
CA LYS A 224 7.56 2.76 -11.79
C LYS A 224 8.00 4.07 -12.42
N GLN A 225 9.08 4.62 -11.88
CA GLN A 225 9.85 5.66 -12.55
C GLN A 225 11.17 5.08 -13.03
N TYR A 226 11.44 5.19 -14.33
CA TYR A 226 12.67 4.72 -14.94
C TYR A 226 13.78 5.79 -14.90
N LEU A 227 15.03 5.35 -15.01
CA LEU A 227 16.20 6.25 -15.05
C LEU A 227 16.19 7.23 -16.24
N ASP A 228 15.51 6.89 -17.34
CA ASP A 228 15.34 7.75 -18.52
C ASP A 228 14.17 8.75 -18.39
N ASN A 229 13.66 8.92 -17.17
CA ASN A 229 12.50 9.73 -16.80
C ASN A 229 11.15 9.26 -17.36
N THR A 230 11.10 8.10 -18.02
CA THR A 230 9.83 7.48 -18.37
C THR A 230 9.12 6.99 -17.11
N VAL A 231 7.82 7.27 -16.96
CA VAL A 231 6.96 6.64 -15.96
C VAL A 231 6.15 5.51 -16.58
N ASP A 232 5.97 4.42 -15.85
CA ASP A 232 5.06 3.31 -16.21
C ASP A 232 3.97 3.23 -15.15
N LEU A 233 2.73 3.46 -15.56
CA LEU A 233 1.58 3.45 -14.64
C LEU A 233 1.07 2.03 -14.34
N GLY A 234 1.71 1.01 -14.92
CA GLY A 234 1.39 -0.40 -14.71
C GLY A 234 0.78 -1.10 -15.92
N GLY A 235 0.54 -2.40 -15.76
CA GLY A 235 0.05 -3.31 -16.81
C GLY A 235 -1.47 -3.43 -16.89
N TYR A 236 -2.22 -2.36 -16.60
CA TYR A 236 -3.68 -2.37 -16.50
C TYR A 236 -4.31 -1.42 -17.51
N GLN A 237 -5.56 -1.67 -17.90
CA GLN A 237 -6.33 -0.71 -18.69
C GLN A 237 -6.72 0.47 -17.80
N LEU A 238 -6.30 1.67 -18.16
CA LEU A 238 -6.60 2.89 -17.41
C LEU A 238 -7.39 3.84 -18.30
N SER A 239 -8.51 4.37 -17.81
CA SER A 239 -9.27 5.38 -18.53
C SER A 239 -8.51 6.72 -18.56
N PRO A 240 -8.82 7.62 -19.50
CA PRO A 240 -8.26 8.97 -19.48
C PRO A 240 -8.50 9.69 -18.15
N ALA A 241 -9.69 9.53 -17.55
CA ALA A 241 -10.01 10.10 -16.24
C ALA A 241 -9.09 9.57 -15.14
N VAL A 242 -8.86 8.26 -15.06
CA VAL A 242 -7.91 7.66 -14.10
C VAL A 242 -6.50 8.21 -14.30
N ARG A 243 -6.03 8.27 -15.56
CA ARG A 243 -4.71 8.82 -15.87
C ARG A 243 -4.59 10.29 -15.45
N ASP A 244 -5.57 11.11 -15.81
CA ASP A 244 -5.47 12.56 -15.69
C ASP A 244 -5.84 13.08 -14.29
N LEU A 245 -6.76 12.42 -13.58
CA LEU A 245 -7.19 12.81 -12.23
C LEU A 245 -6.38 12.12 -11.11
N LEU A 246 -5.82 10.93 -11.35
CA LEU A 246 -5.07 10.18 -10.32
C LEU A 246 -3.57 10.18 -10.59
N TYR A 247 -3.14 9.59 -11.71
CA TYR A 247 -1.72 9.40 -11.98
C TYR A 247 -0.95 10.68 -12.29
N ARG A 248 -1.50 11.60 -13.07
CA ARG A 248 -0.85 12.88 -13.39
C ARG A 248 -0.54 13.70 -12.14
N PRO A 249 -1.52 13.99 -11.24
CA PRO A 249 -1.23 14.66 -9.97
C PRO A 249 -0.25 13.89 -9.08
N TYR A 250 -0.32 12.55 -9.07
CA TYR A 250 0.60 11.72 -8.28
C TYR A 250 2.05 11.82 -8.77
N VAL A 251 2.28 11.76 -10.08
CA VAL A 251 3.63 11.92 -10.67
C VAL A 251 4.20 13.30 -10.36
N GLN A 252 3.38 14.35 -10.48
CA GLN A 252 3.78 15.71 -10.13
C GLN A 252 4.12 15.83 -8.63
N ALA A 253 3.30 15.25 -7.76
CA ALA A 253 3.56 15.23 -6.32
C ALA A 253 4.87 14.50 -5.99
N LEU A 254 5.14 13.33 -6.58
CA LEU A 254 6.40 12.61 -6.39
C LEU A 254 7.61 13.43 -6.85
N ALA A 255 7.50 14.17 -7.95
CA ALA A 255 8.56 15.07 -8.41
C ALA A 255 8.82 16.19 -7.39
N SER A 256 7.77 16.83 -6.87
CA SER A 256 7.89 17.86 -5.83
C SER A 256 8.49 17.33 -4.53
N GLU A 257 8.05 16.16 -4.05
CA GLU A 257 8.59 15.55 -2.83
C GLU A 257 10.06 15.13 -3.01
N LYS A 258 10.45 14.71 -4.22
CA LYS A 258 11.85 14.41 -4.52
C LYS A 258 12.74 15.64 -4.38
N GLU A 259 12.29 16.81 -4.80
CA GLU A 259 13.05 18.06 -4.59
C GLU A 259 13.25 18.36 -3.10
N ILE A 260 12.22 18.14 -2.27
CA ILE A 260 12.30 18.26 -0.82
C ILE A 260 13.34 17.27 -0.25
N VAL A 261 13.28 16.00 -0.64
CA VAL A 261 14.26 14.99 -0.22
C VAL A 261 15.69 15.39 -0.64
N MET A 262 15.87 15.87 -1.87
CA MET A 262 17.19 16.31 -2.36
C MET A 262 17.71 17.55 -1.63
N SER A 263 16.83 18.41 -1.10
CA SER A 263 17.23 19.58 -0.29
C SER A 263 17.83 19.18 1.07
N VAL A 264 17.35 18.09 1.67
CA VAL A 264 17.85 17.59 2.97
C VAL A 264 18.94 16.52 2.82
N LEU A 265 19.00 15.90 1.64
CA LEU A 265 20.01 14.91 1.28
C LEU A 265 20.47 15.10 -0.17
N PRO A 266 21.44 16.01 -0.40
CA PRO A 266 22.01 16.24 -1.72
C PRO A 266 22.54 14.95 -2.34
N GLY A 267 22.23 14.72 -3.62
CA GLY A 267 22.64 13.50 -4.34
C GLY A 267 21.70 12.31 -4.19
N PHE A 268 20.55 12.44 -3.51
CA PHE A 268 19.55 11.39 -3.44
C PHE A 268 19.13 10.91 -4.84
N ASN A 269 19.32 9.61 -5.09
CA ASN A 269 19.10 9.00 -6.41
C ASN A 269 18.24 7.73 -6.39
N ARG A 270 17.60 7.41 -5.25
CA ARG A 270 16.73 6.24 -5.09
C ARG A 270 15.33 6.48 -5.69
N GLY A 271 14.48 5.45 -5.63
CA GLY A 271 13.10 5.49 -6.15
C GLY A 271 12.97 5.34 -7.67
N ARG A 272 14.07 5.12 -8.39
CA ARG A 272 14.10 4.89 -9.84
C ARG A 272 14.68 3.53 -10.17
N VAL A 273 14.16 2.91 -11.22
CA VAL A 273 14.57 1.56 -11.65
C VAL A 273 15.12 1.57 -13.08
N THR A 274 16.01 0.63 -13.39
CA THR A 274 16.49 0.43 -14.76
C THR A 274 15.36 -0.16 -15.60
N LYS A 275 15.11 0.42 -16.78
CA LYS A 275 14.09 -0.10 -17.69
C LYS A 275 14.54 -1.46 -18.23
N PRO A 276 13.73 -2.53 -18.10
CA PRO A 276 14.12 -3.85 -18.58
C PRO A 276 14.08 -3.87 -20.11
N VAL A 277 15.27 -3.97 -20.72
CA VAL A 277 15.46 -4.09 -22.17
C VAL A 277 15.87 -5.53 -22.49
N SER A 278 15.13 -6.16 -23.40
CA SER A 278 15.40 -7.50 -23.91
C SER A 278 14.95 -7.59 -25.37
N TRP A 279 15.38 -8.62 -26.10
CA TRP A 279 14.90 -8.87 -27.46
C TRP A 279 13.37 -9.10 -27.53
N LYS A 280 12.74 -9.49 -26.42
CA LYS A 280 11.28 -9.65 -26.28
C LYS A 280 10.54 -8.32 -26.04
N THR A 281 11.25 -7.23 -25.76
CA THR A 281 10.64 -5.94 -25.40
C THR A 281 9.70 -5.39 -26.47
N PRO A 282 10.04 -5.38 -27.78
CA PRO A 282 9.13 -4.93 -28.82
C PRO A 282 7.82 -5.74 -28.84
N LEU A 283 7.92 -7.07 -28.73
CA LEU A 283 6.76 -7.96 -28.70
C LEU A 283 5.89 -7.73 -27.45
N ARG A 284 6.52 -7.58 -26.28
CA ARG A 284 5.83 -7.25 -25.02
C ARG A 284 5.07 -5.93 -25.15
N ASN A 285 5.71 -4.90 -25.70
CA ASN A 285 5.12 -3.57 -25.84
C ASN A 285 3.96 -3.58 -26.86
N LEU A 286 4.10 -4.29 -27.97
CA LEU A 286 3.02 -4.50 -28.93
C LEU A 286 1.83 -5.20 -28.26
N ARG A 287 2.08 -6.28 -27.50
CA ARG A 287 1.04 -6.99 -26.75
C ARG A 287 0.31 -6.07 -25.76
N ARG A 288 1.06 -5.26 -24.99
CA ARG A 288 0.48 -4.28 -24.06
C ARG A 288 -0.40 -3.25 -24.80
N ARG A 289 0.04 -2.75 -25.97
CA ARG A 289 -0.73 -1.79 -26.78
C ARG A 289 -2.02 -2.38 -27.30
N LEU A 290 -1.97 -3.59 -27.87
CA LEU A 290 -3.15 -4.31 -28.35
C LEU A 290 -4.17 -4.56 -27.24
N LYS A 291 -3.69 -4.73 -26.01
CA LYS A 291 -4.52 -4.92 -24.82
C LYS A 291 -5.00 -3.60 -24.18
N GLY A 292 -4.53 -2.45 -24.61
CA GLY A 292 -4.79 -1.16 -23.94
C GLY A 292 -4.09 -1.01 -22.57
N GLU A 293 -3.01 -1.76 -22.33
CA GLU A 293 -2.25 -1.83 -21.06
C GLU A 293 -0.86 -1.19 -21.17
N PHE A 294 -0.62 -0.43 -22.25
CA PHE A 294 0.65 0.26 -22.46
C PHE A 294 0.59 1.67 -21.89
N ASN A 295 1.08 1.83 -20.66
CA ASN A 295 0.98 3.07 -19.89
C ASN A 295 2.37 3.69 -19.61
N GLU A 296 3.23 3.74 -20.63
CA GLU A 296 4.56 4.37 -20.51
C GLU A 296 4.54 5.80 -21.08
N TYR A 297 4.97 6.77 -20.29
CA TYR A 297 4.94 8.20 -20.63
C TYR A 297 6.26 8.88 -20.28
N LYS A 298 6.79 9.73 -21.18
CA LYS A 298 7.95 10.59 -20.89
C LYS A 298 7.58 11.88 -20.16
N CYS A 299 6.36 12.36 -20.40
CA CYS A 299 5.78 13.52 -19.76
C CYS A 299 4.34 13.14 -19.46
N LEU A 300 3.99 13.17 -18.17
CA LEU A 300 2.64 12.96 -17.69
C LEU A 300 2.19 14.24 -16.97
#